data_AF-A0A2Z4V9E2-F1
#
_entry.id   AF-A0A2Z4V9E2-F1
#
_cell.length_a   1.000
_cell.length_b   1.000
_cell.length_c   1.000
_cell.angle_alpha   90.00
_cell.angle_beta   90.00
_cell.angle_gamma   90.00
#
_symmetry.space_group_name_H-M   'P 1'
#
loop_
_entity.id
_entity.type
_entity.pdbx_description
1 polymer ?
#
loop_
_entity_poly.entity_id
_entity_poly.type
_entity_poly.pdbx_seq_one_letter_code
_entity_poly.pdbx_strand_id
1 'polypeptide(L)'
;MLCSETEFAGVVSIIFRRRRPLISASICAGPAGPAGERLLHWDLHYDNVLAGGREPWLAIDPKPLAGDPGFELLPAIVNNFREAEVRWRFDLLSEAVGADRERARAWTLGRVLQNCLWDLEDEEQPAEVQLAVAELLLGGRS
;
A
#
# COMPACT_ATOMS: atom_id res chain seq x y z
N MET A 1 12.71 -11.81 33.04
CA MET A 1 12.21 -13.13 32.59
C MET A 1 12.51 -13.20 31.09
N LEU A 2 13.38 -14.12 30.69
CA LEU A 2 13.96 -14.17 29.34
C LEU A 2 12.90 -14.69 28.36
N CYS A 3 12.35 -13.81 27.53
CA CYS A 3 11.45 -14.15 26.43
C CYS A 3 12.24 -14.78 25.27
N SER A 4 11.68 -15.86 24.72
CA SER A 4 12.28 -16.67 23.65
C SER A 4 12.40 -15.88 22.34
N GLU A 5 13.34 -16.28 21.46
CA GLU A 5 13.57 -15.69 20.13
C GLU A 5 12.32 -15.63 19.22
N THR A 6 11.24 -16.32 19.61
CA THR A 6 9.95 -16.36 18.92
C THR A 6 9.04 -15.15 19.22
N GLU A 7 9.24 -14.42 20.32
CA GLU A 7 8.43 -13.24 20.70
C GLU A 7 9.03 -11.90 20.22
N PHE A 8 10.25 -11.93 19.66
CA PHE A 8 10.93 -10.75 19.10
C PHE A 8 10.49 -10.42 17.66
N ALA A 9 9.66 -11.26 17.05
CA ALA A 9 9.13 -11.10 15.70
C ALA A 9 7.86 -10.21 15.62
N GLY A 10 7.24 -9.90 16.75
CA GLY A 10 5.85 -9.40 16.79
C GLY A 10 5.65 -7.89 16.58
N VAL A 11 6.69 -7.04 16.66
CA VAL A 11 6.49 -5.58 16.79
C VAL A 11 7.24 -4.70 15.76
N VAL A 12 8.28 -5.18 15.06
CA VAL A 12 9.26 -4.27 14.43
C VAL A 12 9.05 -3.98 12.92
N SER A 13 8.15 -4.67 12.23
CA SER A 13 8.21 -4.72 10.75
C SER A 13 7.29 -3.78 9.96
N ILE A 14 6.43 -2.99 10.62
CA ILE A 14 5.12 -2.70 10.00
C ILE A 14 5.06 -1.41 9.18
N ILE A 15 5.96 -0.43 9.35
CA ILE A 15 5.97 0.75 8.46
C ILE A 15 7.36 1.10 7.88
N PHE A 16 8.48 1.26 8.61
CA PHE A 16 9.69 1.84 7.97
C PHE A 16 11.12 1.42 8.44
N ARG A 17 11.39 0.22 8.98
CA ARG A 17 12.80 -0.19 9.20
C ARG A 17 13.14 -1.64 8.82
N ARG A 18 13.99 -1.72 7.77
CA ARG A 18 14.80 -2.85 7.26
C ARG A 18 14.08 -3.97 6.51
N ARG A 19 14.08 -3.79 5.19
CA ARG A 19 14.46 -4.81 4.18
C ARG A 19 13.62 -6.08 4.05
N ARG A 20 12.40 -6.20 4.59
CA ARG A 20 11.44 -7.17 4.02
C ARG A 20 9.98 -6.68 4.00
N PRO A 21 9.28 -6.92 2.89
CA PRO A 21 7.83 -6.84 2.80
C PRO A 21 7.14 -7.64 3.89
N LEU A 22 5.99 -7.20 4.43
CA LEU A 22 4.82 -8.05 4.70
C LEU A 22 3.75 -7.23 5.46
N ILE A 23 2.70 -6.88 4.72
CA ILE A 23 1.41 -6.40 5.23
C ILE A 23 0.82 -7.51 6.11
N SER A 24 0.45 -7.19 7.35
CA SER A 24 -0.40 -8.08 8.16
C SER A 24 -1.84 -7.92 7.68
N ALA A 25 -2.43 -9.03 7.25
CA ALA A 25 -3.78 -9.11 6.74
C ALA A 25 -4.81 -8.60 7.77
N SER A 26 -5.32 -7.40 7.52
CA SER A 26 -6.77 -7.22 7.44
C SER A 26 -7.12 -6.75 6.02
N ILE A 27 -6.56 -7.44 5.02
CA ILE A 27 -7.30 -7.63 3.76
C ILE A 27 -8.55 -8.37 4.19
N CYS A 28 -9.72 -7.77 4.08
CA CYS A 28 -10.95 -8.49 4.38
C CYS A 28 -10.97 -9.73 3.47
N ALA A 29 -10.83 -10.88 4.12
CA ALA A 29 -10.47 -12.12 3.47
C ALA A 29 -11.54 -12.52 2.45
N GLY A 30 -11.12 -12.61 1.19
CA GLY A 30 -11.76 -13.38 0.14
C GLY A 30 -10.67 -14.11 -0.65
N PRO A 31 -10.93 -15.34 -1.16
CA PRO A 31 -9.97 -16.04 -2.00
C PRO A 31 -9.54 -15.17 -3.20
N ALA A 32 -8.41 -15.51 -3.84
CA ALA A 32 -7.95 -14.86 -5.06
C ALA A 32 -8.99 -15.00 -6.19
N GLY A 33 -9.94 -14.08 -6.22
CA GLY A 33 -10.96 -13.94 -7.25
C GLY A 33 -10.57 -12.89 -8.29
N PRO A 34 -11.37 -12.77 -9.37
CA PRO A 34 -11.35 -11.62 -10.28
C PRO A 34 -11.32 -10.27 -9.55
N ALA A 35 -10.88 -9.21 -10.26
CA ALA A 35 -11.01 -7.84 -9.73
C ALA A 35 -12.46 -7.58 -9.31
N GLY A 36 -12.67 -7.05 -8.10
CA GLY A 36 -14.01 -6.77 -7.55
C GLY A 36 -14.53 -7.79 -6.52
N GLU A 37 -13.81 -8.87 -6.24
CA GLU A 37 -14.18 -9.83 -5.17
C GLU A 37 -13.47 -9.61 -3.84
N ARG A 38 -12.59 -8.59 -3.76
CA ARG A 38 -11.86 -8.23 -2.54
C ARG A 38 -12.26 -6.84 -2.07
N LEU A 39 -12.46 -6.72 -0.76
CA LEU A 39 -12.68 -5.42 -0.13
C LEU A 39 -11.34 -4.74 0.12
N LEU A 40 -11.26 -3.49 -0.31
CA LEU A 40 -10.13 -2.59 -0.18
C LEU A 40 -10.40 -1.59 0.95
N HIS A 41 -9.33 -1.19 1.65
CA HIS A 41 -9.35 -0.10 2.61
C HIS A 41 -9.39 1.26 1.91
N TRP A 42 -8.79 1.34 0.71
CA TRP A 42 -8.68 2.50 -0.20
C TRP A 42 -7.76 3.63 0.26
N ASP A 43 -7.63 3.79 1.58
CA ASP A 43 -6.85 4.85 2.23
C ASP A 43 -5.89 4.31 3.30
N LEU A 44 -5.22 3.18 3.02
CA LEU A 44 -4.34 2.54 3.98
C LEU A 44 -2.96 3.22 4.04
N HIS A 45 -2.80 4.16 4.95
CA HIS A 45 -1.53 4.83 5.27
C HIS A 45 -1.20 4.77 6.77
N TYR A 46 -0.02 5.26 7.15
CA TYR A 46 0.50 5.19 8.53
C TYR A 46 -0.48 5.66 9.59
N ASP A 47 -1.15 6.80 9.36
CA ASP A 47 -2.05 7.39 10.36
C ASP A 47 -3.37 6.61 10.51
N ASN A 48 -3.71 5.77 9.52
CA ASN A 48 -4.85 4.87 9.56
C ASN A 48 -4.50 3.48 10.10
N VAL A 49 -3.34 3.33 10.76
CA VAL A 49 -2.94 2.09 11.45
C VAL A 49 -2.60 2.39 12.91
N LEU A 50 -3.38 1.85 13.83
CA LEU A 50 -3.20 2.04 15.28
C LEU A 50 -2.79 0.75 15.98
N ALA A 51 -2.09 0.87 17.11
CA ALA A 51 -1.87 -0.27 17.99
C ALA A 51 -3.21 -0.69 18.64
N GLY A 52 -3.46 -2.00 18.72
CA GLY A 52 -4.71 -2.55 19.20
C GLY A 52 -4.56 -3.49 20.40
N GLY A 53 -5.67 -3.73 21.11
CA GLY A 53 -5.74 -4.72 22.19
C GLY A 53 -6.23 -6.10 21.73
N ARG A 54 -7.03 -6.17 20.65
CA ARG A 54 -7.52 -7.44 20.07
C ARG A 54 -6.50 -8.09 19.14
N GLU A 55 -5.90 -7.25 18.31
CA GLU A 55 -4.76 -7.56 17.45
C GLU A 55 -3.70 -6.50 17.71
N PRO A 56 -2.41 -6.80 17.54
CA PRO A 56 -1.34 -5.84 17.80
C PRO A 56 -1.50 -4.53 17.01
N TRP A 57 -2.12 -4.60 15.82
CA TRP A 57 -2.36 -3.46 14.94
C TRP A 57 -3.74 -3.55 14.30
N LEU A 58 -4.40 -2.40 14.15
CA LEU A 58 -5.75 -2.25 13.61
C LEU A 58 -5.73 -1.17 12.52
N ALA A 59 -6.20 -1.52 11.33
CA ALA A 59 -6.53 -0.54 10.31
C ALA A 59 -7.86 0.15 10.66
N ILE A 60 -7.91 1.46 10.49
CA ILE A 60 -9.05 2.31 10.87
C ILE A 60 -9.46 3.24 9.73
N ASP A 61 -10.69 3.75 9.80
CA ASP A 61 -11.30 4.62 8.79
C ASP A 61 -11.27 4.05 7.35
N PRO A 62 -11.71 2.79 7.13
CA PRO A 62 -11.77 2.26 5.78
C PRO A 62 -12.78 3.04 4.95
N LYS A 63 -12.45 3.29 3.67
CA LYS A 63 -13.40 3.75 2.67
C LYS A 63 -13.67 2.58 1.73
N PRO A 64 -14.61 1.70 2.10
CA PRO A 64 -14.72 0.36 1.52
C PRO A 64 -14.97 0.43 0.01
N LEU A 65 -14.08 -0.20 -0.75
CA LEU A 65 -14.21 -0.35 -2.19
C LEU A 65 -14.01 -1.82 -2.56
N ALA A 66 -14.88 -2.40 -3.36
CA ALA A 66 -14.62 -3.71 -3.95
C ALA A 66 -13.71 -3.52 -5.17
N GLY A 67 -12.56 -4.18 -5.22
CA GLY A 67 -11.61 -3.91 -6.29
C GLY A 67 -10.40 -4.84 -6.35
N ASP A 68 -9.40 -4.41 -7.11
CA ASP A 68 -8.13 -5.10 -7.24
C ASP A 68 -7.15 -4.68 -6.14
N PRO A 69 -6.45 -5.61 -5.47
CA PRO A 69 -5.49 -5.27 -4.43
C PRO A 69 -4.34 -4.37 -4.91
N GLY A 70 -4.01 -4.38 -6.20
CA GLY A 70 -3.02 -3.47 -6.78
C GLY A 70 -3.39 -1.98 -6.65
N PHE A 71 -4.66 -1.67 -6.44
CA PHE A 71 -5.18 -0.32 -6.23
C PHE A 71 -4.93 0.19 -4.79
N GLU A 72 -4.73 -0.72 -3.84
CA GLU A 72 -4.47 -0.42 -2.42
C GLU A 72 -3.06 0.11 -2.17
N LEU A 73 -2.15 -0.03 -3.12
CA LEU A 73 -0.72 0.17 -2.84
C LEU A 73 -0.33 1.65 -2.75
N LEU A 74 -1.01 2.54 -3.49
CA LEU A 74 -0.54 3.92 -3.64
C LEU A 74 -0.47 4.68 -2.30
N PRO A 75 -1.50 4.68 -1.42
CA PRO A 75 -1.45 5.42 -0.15
C PRO A 75 -0.22 5.05 0.70
N ALA A 76 0.13 3.77 0.77
CA ALA A 76 1.30 3.30 1.51
C ALA A 76 2.64 3.66 0.83
N ILE A 77 2.67 3.81 -0.49
CA ILE A 77 3.86 4.23 -1.25
C ILE A 77 4.13 5.73 -1.06
N VAL A 78 3.09 6.56 -1.17
CA VAL A 78 3.22 8.03 -1.08
C VAL A 78 3.32 8.54 0.36
N ASN A 79 2.82 7.78 1.33
CA ASN A 79 3.03 8.10 2.74
C ASN A 79 4.52 8.03 3.11
N ASN A 80 5.04 9.09 3.72
CA ASN A 80 6.47 9.24 4.03
C ASN A 80 7.34 8.95 2.79
N PHE A 81 7.01 9.63 1.69
CA PHE A 81 7.58 9.40 0.36
C PHE A 81 9.10 9.55 0.34
N ARG A 82 9.76 8.59 -0.31
CA ARG A 82 11.18 8.63 -0.65
C ARG A 82 11.39 7.95 -1.98
N GLU A 83 11.90 8.67 -2.97
CA GLU A 83 12.07 8.21 -4.35
C GLU A 83 12.82 6.86 -4.44
N ALA A 84 13.95 6.78 -3.73
CA ALA A 84 14.77 5.58 -3.64
C ALA A 84 14.04 4.35 -3.05
N GLU A 85 12.90 4.56 -2.40
CA GLU A 85 12.13 3.51 -1.76
C GLU A 85 10.93 3.01 -2.57
N VAL A 86 10.48 3.76 -3.58
CA VAL A 86 9.25 3.47 -4.34
C VAL A 86 9.24 2.06 -4.91
N ARG A 87 10.32 1.66 -5.61
CA ARG A 87 10.35 0.37 -6.32
C ARG A 87 10.30 -0.82 -5.37
N TRP A 88 11.12 -0.81 -4.31
CA TRP A 88 11.14 -1.92 -3.36
C TRP A 88 9.88 -1.95 -2.50
N ARG A 89 9.30 -0.78 -2.13
CA ARG A 89 8.01 -0.72 -1.43
C ARG A 89 6.88 -1.27 -2.31
N PHE A 90 6.86 -0.92 -3.59
CA PHE A 90 5.91 -1.46 -4.55
C PHE A 90 6.00 -2.98 -4.65
N ASP A 91 7.21 -3.53 -4.82
CA ASP A 91 7.43 -4.99 -4.87
C ASP A 91 6.96 -5.67 -3.58
N LEU A 92 7.28 -5.05 -2.44
CA LEU A 92 6.83 -5.50 -1.12
C LEU A 92 5.32 -5.59 -1.00
N LEU A 93 4.65 -4.49 -1.31
CA LEU A 93 3.21 -4.40 -1.13
C LEU A 93 2.50 -5.32 -2.11
N SER A 94 2.99 -5.45 -3.34
CA SER A 94 2.47 -6.39 -4.35
C SER A 94 2.52 -7.84 -3.87
N GLU A 95 3.67 -8.27 -3.32
CA GLU A 95 3.82 -9.60 -2.73
C GLU A 95 2.85 -9.80 -1.56
N ALA A 96 2.77 -8.82 -0.67
CA ALA A 96 1.98 -8.92 0.55
C ALA A 96 0.46 -8.99 0.30
N VAL A 97 -0.03 -8.36 -0.77
CA VAL A 97 -1.44 -8.49 -1.20
C VAL A 97 -1.69 -9.69 -2.13
N GLY A 98 -0.63 -10.41 -2.52
CA GLY A 98 -0.68 -11.54 -3.44
C GLY A 98 -1.09 -11.15 -4.86
N ALA A 99 -0.70 -9.96 -5.32
CA ALA A 99 -1.00 -9.49 -6.67
C ALA A 99 0.13 -9.85 -7.65
N ASP A 100 -0.25 -10.18 -8.89
CA ASP A 100 0.71 -10.21 -10.00
C ASP A 100 1.34 -8.83 -10.16
N ARG A 101 2.65 -8.78 -10.39
CA ARG A 101 3.42 -7.53 -10.37
C ARG A 101 2.98 -6.56 -11.46
N GLU A 102 2.71 -7.06 -12.67
CA GLU A 102 2.31 -6.23 -13.80
C GLU A 102 0.89 -5.69 -13.60
N ARG A 103 -0.01 -6.53 -13.10
CA ARG A 103 -1.36 -6.15 -12.70
C ARG A 103 -1.36 -5.13 -11.56
N ALA A 104 -0.55 -5.35 -10.52
CA ALA A 104 -0.37 -4.40 -9.43
C ALA A 104 0.13 -3.05 -9.95
N ARG A 105 1.09 -3.06 -10.89
CA ARG A 105 1.61 -1.84 -11.51
C ARG A 105 0.51 -1.09 -12.25
N ALA A 106 -0.26 -1.79 -13.07
CA ALA A 106 -1.36 -1.20 -13.82
C ALA A 106 -2.40 -0.54 -12.90
N TRP A 107 -2.80 -1.22 -11.82
CA TRP A 107 -3.77 -0.67 -10.87
C TRP A 107 -3.22 0.46 -9.99
N THR A 108 -1.95 0.40 -9.59
CA THR A 108 -1.28 1.50 -8.88
C THR A 108 -1.18 2.74 -9.78
N LEU A 109 -0.82 2.58 -11.05
CA LEU A 109 -0.84 3.68 -12.03
C LEU A 109 -2.26 4.20 -12.28
N GLY A 110 -3.27 3.32 -12.28
CA GLY A 110 -4.68 3.73 -12.33
C GLY A 110 -5.08 4.57 -11.11
N ARG A 111 -4.60 4.23 -9.91
CA ARG A 111 -4.81 5.02 -8.69
C ARG A 111 -4.12 6.39 -8.76
N VAL A 112 -2.91 6.46 -9.33
CA VAL A 112 -2.23 7.75 -9.60
C VAL A 112 -3.08 8.59 -10.56
N LEU A 113 -3.52 8.01 -11.69
CA LEU A 113 -4.34 8.71 -12.66
C LEU A 113 -5.63 9.26 -12.02
N GLN A 114 -6.32 8.44 -11.22
CA GLN A 114 -7.53 8.88 -10.52
C GLN A 114 -7.28 10.10 -9.63
N ASN A 115 -6.24 10.06 -8.80
CA ASN A 115 -5.93 11.17 -7.91
C ASN A 115 -5.54 12.42 -8.72
N CYS A 116 -4.74 12.29 -9.79
CA CYS A 116 -4.44 13.41 -10.67
C CYS A 116 -5.71 14.01 -11.31
N LEU A 117 -6.72 13.18 -11.62
CA LEU A 117 -8.00 13.67 -12.14
C LEU A 117 -8.76 14.47 -11.07
N TRP A 118 -8.75 14.04 -9.81
CA TRP A 118 -9.34 14.84 -8.72
C TRP A 118 -8.61 16.15 -8.50
N ASP A 119 -7.27 16.15 -8.47
CA ASP A 119 -6.48 17.37 -8.35
C ASP A 119 -6.89 18.36 -9.47
N LEU A 120 -7.03 17.88 -10.71
CA LEU A 120 -7.45 18.71 -11.84
C LEU A 120 -8.92 19.16 -11.76
N GLU A 121 -9.82 18.32 -11.25
CA GLU A 121 -11.23 18.68 -11.00
C GLU A 121 -11.35 19.80 -9.95
N ASP A 122 -10.44 19.83 -8.98
CA ASP A 122 -10.32 20.85 -7.94
C ASP A 122 -9.49 22.08 -8.39
N GLU A 123 -9.14 22.17 -9.68
CA GLU A 123 -8.30 23.23 -10.28
C GLU A 123 -6.88 23.31 -9.69
N GLU A 124 -6.40 22.21 -9.09
CA GLU A 124 -5.06 22.04 -8.55
C GLU A 124 -4.10 21.37 -9.56
N GLN A 125 -2.80 21.48 -9.28
CA GLN A 125 -1.79 20.75 -10.04
C GLN A 125 -1.62 19.35 -9.46
N PRO A 126 -1.49 18.30 -10.30
CA PRO A 126 -1.19 16.97 -9.82
C PRO A 126 0.03 16.92 -8.89
N ALA A 127 -0.12 16.26 -7.74
CA ALA A 127 0.96 16.21 -6.76
C ALA A 127 2.24 15.58 -7.33
N GLU A 128 3.38 16.29 -7.20
CA GLU A 128 4.70 15.86 -7.73
C GLU A 128 5.09 14.44 -7.28
N VAL A 129 4.76 14.09 -6.04
CA VAL A 129 5.00 12.76 -5.46
C VAL A 129 4.31 11.66 -6.27
N GLN A 130 3.08 11.88 -6.74
CA GLN A 130 2.33 10.89 -7.51
C GLN A 130 2.91 10.72 -8.91
N LEU A 131 3.33 11.82 -9.54
CA LEU A 131 4.02 11.82 -10.82
C LEU A 131 5.36 11.06 -10.72
N ALA A 132 6.14 11.31 -9.68
CA ALA A 132 7.40 10.59 -9.44
C ALA A 132 7.17 9.08 -9.27
N VAL A 133 6.12 8.65 -8.55
CA VAL A 133 5.75 7.22 -8.46
C VAL A 133 5.44 6.66 -9.85
N ALA A 134 4.65 7.35 -10.66
CA ALA A 134 4.31 6.91 -12.00
C ALA A 134 5.56 6.76 -12.89
N GLU A 135 6.46 7.75 -12.91
CA GLU A 135 7.70 7.71 -13.67
C GLU A 135 8.59 6.51 -13.30
N LEU A 136 8.78 6.28 -11.99
CA LEU A 136 9.62 5.20 -11.49
C LEU A 136 9.05 3.81 -11.82
N LEU A 137 7.72 3.68 -11.82
CA LEU A 137 7.03 2.43 -12.17
C LEU A 137 6.96 2.20 -13.68
N LEU A 138 6.86 3.26 -14.50
CA LEU A 138 6.91 3.18 -15.96
C LEU A 138 8.31 2.90 -16.52
N GLY A 139 9.35 3.00 -15.68
CA GLY A 139 10.74 2.82 -16.10
C GLY A 139 11.34 4.07 -16.74
N GLY A 140 10.83 5.26 -16.38
CA GLY A 140 11.41 6.55 -16.77
C GLY A 140 12.88 6.61 -16.39
N ARG A 141 13.71 6.98 -17.36
CA ARG A 141 15.17 7.06 -17.26
C ARG A 141 15.57 8.07 -16.17
N SER A 142 16.22 7.60 -15.11
CA SER A 142 17.13 8.40 -14.27
C SER A 142 18.44 8.65 -15.00
#